data_AF-A0A354Q7R7-F1
#
_entry.id   AF-A0A354Q7R7-F1
#
_cell.length_a   1.000
_cell.length_b   1.000
_cell.length_c   1.000
_cell.angle_alpha   90.00
_cell.angle_beta   90.00
_cell.angle_gamma   90.00
#
_symmetry.space_group_name_H-M   'P 1'
#
loop_
_entity.id
_entity.type
_entity.pdbx_description
1 polymer ?
#
loop_
_entity_poly.entity_id
_entity_poly.type
_entity_poly.pdbx_seq_one_letter_code
_entity_poly.pdbx_strand_id
1 'polypeptide(L)'
;MRVRIPAGMFLVSSAALMYEISLSRLLAIELWNHYAFLIISGALLGYGAAGAFRLSSSRRIPPLLPVLCFSLLLIPLFLLSSHLPFDPALMALDPRHGVWLLLI
;
A
#
# COMPACT_ATOMS: atom_id res chain seq x y z
N MET A 1 -18.83 5.02 -25.36
CA MET A 1 -17.85 4.16 -24.62
C MET A 1 -16.79 4.95 -23.83
N ARG A 2 -16.53 6.24 -24.10
CA ARG A 2 -15.49 7.07 -23.43
C ARG A 2 -15.73 7.41 -21.95
N VAL A 3 -16.97 7.41 -21.46
CA VAL A 3 -17.32 7.85 -20.08
C VAL A 3 -17.16 6.75 -19.02
N ARG A 4 -17.15 5.47 -19.41
CA ARG A 4 -17.06 4.35 -18.45
C ARG A 4 -15.68 4.20 -17.81
N ILE A 5 -14.64 4.58 -18.55
CA ILE A 5 -13.24 4.48 -18.12
C ILE A 5 -12.91 5.49 -17.01
N PRO A 6 -13.23 6.79 -17.11
CA PRO A 6 -12.95 7.75 -16.04
C PRO A 6 -13.72 7.47 -14.75
N ALA A 7 -14.97 6.99 -14.85
CA ALA A 7 -15.74 6.59 -13.66
C ALA A 7 -15.09 5.42 -12.92
N GLY A 8 -14.61 4.41 -13.65
CA GLY A 8 -13.88 3.28 -13.06
C GLY A 8 -12.55 3.70 -12.42
N MET A 9 -11.79 4.59 -13.07
CA MET A 9 -10.56 5.14 -12.51
C MET A 9 -10.82 5.93 -11.23
N PHE A 10 -11.84 6.79 -11.23
CA PHE A 10 -12.23 7.57 -10.06
C PHE A 10 -12.57 6.67 -8.87
N LEU A 11 -13.39 5.63 -9.09
CA LEU A 11 -13.77 4.70 -8.02
C LEU A 11 -12.56 3.93 -7.46
N VAL A 12 -11.66 3.46 -8.33
CA VAL A 12 -10.45 2.74 -7.89
C VAL A 12 -9.50 3.66 -7.12
N SER A 13 -9.29 4.89 -7.61
CA SER A 13 -8.48 5.89 -6.91
C SER A 13 -9.09 6.30 -5.56
N SER A 14 -10.40 6.49 -5.51
CA SER A 14 -11.12 6.80 -4.26
C SER A 14 -11.01 5.66 -3.26
N ALA A 15 -11.15 4.40 -3.71
CA ALA A 15 -11.00 3.23 -2.85
C ALA A 15 -9.57 3.11 -2.30
N ALA A 16 -8.56 3.37 -3.12
CA ALA A 16 -7.17 3.36 -2.68
C ALA A 16 -6.85 4.48 -1.68
N LEU A 17 -7.37 5.69 -1.90
CA LEU A 17 -7.23 6.79 -0.94
C LEU A 17 -7.93 6.47 0.38
N MET A 18 -9.14 5.91 0.36
CA MET A 18 -9.82 5.48 1.59
C MET A 18 -9.04 4.39 2.33
N TYR A 19 -8.41 3.48 1.59
CA TYR A 19 -7.55 2.43 2.16
C TYR A 19 -6.32 3.03 2.85
N GLU A 20 -5.63 3.97 2.18
CA GLU A 20 -4.48 4.68 2.71
C GLU A 20 -4.82 5.47 3.97
N ILE A 21 -5.94 6.20 3.98
CA ILE A 21 -6.43 6.94 5.16
C ILE A 21 -6.78 6.00 6.32
N SER A 22 -7.36 4.84 6.02
CA SER A 22 -7.72 3.86 7.05
C SER A 22 -6.46 3.27 7.70
N LEU A 23 -5.47 2.90 6.88
CA LEU A 23 -4.17 2.42 7.36
C LEU A 23 -3.42 3.51 8.14
N SER A 24 -3.37 4.75 7.63
CA SER A 24 -2.70 5.85 8.31
C SER A 24 -3.33 6.13 9.66
N ARG A 25 -4.65 5.99 9.79
CA ARG A 25 -5.35 6.19 11.08
C ARG A 25 -5.09 5.05 12.07
N LEU A 26 -5.09 3.80 11.61
CA LEU A 26 -4.77 2.65 12.46
C LEU A 26 -3.32 2.71 12.93
N LEU A 27 -2.39 2.94 12.00
CA LEU A 27 -0.98 3.00 12.29
C LEU A 27 -0.58 4.29 13.00
N ALA A 28 -1.31 5.41 12.91
CA ALA A 28 -1.04 6.58 13.75
C ALA A 28 -1.37 6.35 15.23
N ILE A 29 -2.28 5.40 15.51
CA ILE A 29 -2.62 4.98 16.89
C ILE A 29 -1.55 4.03 17.42
N GLU A 30 -1.01 3.16 16.57
CA GLU A 30 -0.04 2.11 16.93
C GLU A 30 1.43 2.59 16.88
N LEU A 31 1.80 3.25 15.79
CA LEU A 31 3.07 3.93 15.54
C LEU A 31 2.84 5.44 15.65
N TRP A 32 3.28 6.03 16.75
CA TRP A 32 3.30 7.48 17.00
C TRP A 32 3.30 8.33 15.72
N ASN A 33 2.36 9.29 15.61
CA ASN A 33 1.96 10.08 14.44
C ASN A 33 3.08 10.50 13.44
N HIS A 34 4.34 10.62 13.89
CA HIS A 34 5.52 10.83 13.03
C HIS A 34 5.69 9.77 11.93
N TYR A 35 5.25 8.54 12.16
CA TYR A 35 5.45 7.44 11.22
C TYR A 35 4.37 7.33 10.14
N ALA A 36 3.30 8.12 10.21
CA ALA A 36 2.26 8.15 9.18
C ALA A 36 2.82 8.51 7.79
N PHE A 37 3.88 9.32 7.73
CA PHE A 37 4.57 9.69 6.49
C PHE A 37 5.18 8.49 5.74
N LEU A 38 5.53 7.40 6.44
CA LEU A 38 6.06 6.20 5.79
C LEU A 38 5.01 5.49 4.95
N ILE A 39 3.76 5.46 5.40
CA ILE A 39 2.65 4.79 4.68
C ILE A 39 2.35 5.53 3.38
N ILE A 40 2.24 6.85 3.47
CA ILE A 40 1.98 7.73 2.31
C ILE A 40 3.13 7.61 1.31
N SER A 41 4.39 7.65 1.80
CA SER A 41 5.56 7.49 0.94
C SER A 41 5.62 6.13 0.27
N GLY A 42 5.27 5.05 0.99
CA GLY A 42 5.19 3.70 0.45
C GLY A 42 4.11 3.54 -0.62
N ALA A 43 2.94 4.14 -0.40
CA ALA A 43 1.86 4.20 -1.40
C ALA A 43 2.34 4.93 -2.67
N LEU A 44 2.91 6.12 -2.53
CA LEU A 44 3.46 6.91 -3.64
C LEU A 44 4.59 6.16 -4.38
N LEU A 45 5.48 5.48 -3.65
CA LEU A 45 6.54 4.66 -4.23
C LEU A 45 5.96 3.49 -5.05
N GLY A 46 4.93 2.82 -4.53
CA GLY A 46 4.24 1.73 -5.22
C GLY A 46 3.58 2.20 -6.52
N TYR A 47 2.90 3.36 -6.49
CA TYR A 47 2.33 3.97 -7.71
C TYR A 47 3.42 4.38 -8.71
N GLY A 48 4.54 4.94 -8.24
CA GLY A 48 5.69 5.30 -9.07
C GLY A 48 6.35 4.08 -9.73
N ALA A 49 6.56 3.01 -8.97
CA ALA A 49 7.12 1.75 -9.46
C ALA A 49 6.19 1.10 -10.50
N ALA A 50 4.88 1.09 -10.28
CA ALA A 50 3.90 0.60 -11.24
C ALA A 50 3.91 1.44 -12.54
N GLY A 51 4.04 2.77 -12.43
CA GLY A 51 4.18 3.68 -13.57
C GLY A 51 5.46 3.43 -14.37
N ALA A 52 6.59 3.28 -13.69
CA ALA A 52 7.89 2.96 -14.29
C ALA A 52 7.88 1.59 -14.99
N PHE A 53 7.29 0.58 -14.34
CA PHE A 53 7.11 -0.75 -14.93
C PHE A 53 6.25 -0.71 -16.19
N ARG A 54 5.18 0.09 -16.20
CA ARG A 54 4.31 0.25 -17.37
C ARG A 54 4.99 1.00 -18.51
N LEU A 55 5.92 1.91 -18.21
CA LEU A 55 6.72 2.60 -19.22
C LEU A 55 7.77 1.67 -19.83
N SER A 56 8.40 0.82 -19.02
CA SER A 56 9.42 -0.13 -19.45
C SER A 56 8.84 -1.37 -20.15
N SER A 57 7.66 -1.83 -19.74
CA SER A 57 7.02 -3.02 -20.27
C SER A 57 6.07 -2.69 -21.43
N SER A 58 6.44 -3.08 -22.65
CA SER A 58 5.58 -2.95 -23.85
C SER A 58 4.45 -4.00 -23.91
N ARG A 59 4.25 -4.81 -22.85
CA ARG A 59 3.17 -5.79 -22.81
C ARG A 59 1.82 -5.11 -22.64
N ARG A 60 0.84 -5.47 -23.48
CA ARG A 60 -0.55 -5.05 -23.29
C ARG A 60 -1.15 -5.83 -22.12
N ILE A 61 -1.25 -5.18 -20.98
CA ILE A 61 -1.95 -5.71 -19.80
C ILE A 61 -3.42 -5.29 -19.91
N PRO A 62 -4.38 -6.23 -19.84
CA PRO A 62 -5.80 -5.88 -19.85
C PRO A 62 -6.13 -5.03 -18.61
N PRO A 63 -6.94 -3.96 -18.74
CA PRO A 63 -7.20 -3.02 -17.65
C PRO A 63 -7.95 -3.64 -16.46
N LEU A 64 -8.60 -4.80 -16.65
CA LEU A 64 -9.32 -5.51 -15.60
C LEU A 64 -8.38 -6.22 -14.62
N LEU A 65 -7.21 -6.66 -15.08
CA LEU A 65 -6.31 -7.50 -14.30
C LEU A 65 -5.71 -6.76 -13.08
N PRO A 66 -5.22 -5.51 -13.20
CA PRO A 66 -4.77 -4.74 -12.05
C PRO A 66 -5.90 -4.45 -11.05
N VAL A 67 -7.12 -4.21 -11.54
CA VAL A 67 -8.29 -3.92 -10.67
C VAL A 67 -8.70 -5.15 -9.87
N LEU A 68 -8.71 -6.33 -10.51
CA LEU A 68 -8.97 -7.60 -9.84
C LEU A 68 -7.88 -7.93 -8.83
N CYS A 69 -6.61 -7.79 -9.22
CA CYS A 69 -5.49 -7.99 -8.30
C CYS A 69 -5.60 -7.04 -7.11
N PHE A 70 -5.86 -5.75 -7.33
CA PHE A 70 -6.02 -4.77 -6.25
C PHE A 70 -7.13 -5.17 -5.28
N SER A 71 -8.31 -5.54 -5.80
CA SER A 71 -9.44 -5.97 -4.97
C SER A 71 -9.12 -7.24 -4.16
N LEU A 72 -8.47 -8.23 -4.77
CA LEU A 72 -8.07 -9.47 -4.08
C LEU A 72 -7.00 -9.25 -3.03
N LEU A 73 -6.05 -8.34 -3.29
CA LEU A 73 -4.90 -8.08 -2.42
C LEU A 73 -5.23 -7.14 -1.27
N LEU A 74 -6.30 -6.34 -1.38
CA LEU A 74 -6.65 -5.32 -0.37
C LEU A 74 -6.87 -5.93 1.03
N ILE A 75 -7.63 -7.03 1.11
CA ILE A 75 -7.95 -7.72 2.36
C ILE A 75 -6.72 -8.39 3.00
N PRO A 76 -5.94 -9.23 2.30
CA PRO A 76 -4.77 -9.86 2.90
C PRO A 76 -3.67 -8.85 3.26
N LEU A 77 -3.49 -7.78 2.46
CA LEU A 77 -2.54 -6.70 2.80
C LEU A 77 -3.00 -5.93 4.05
N PHE A 78 -4.30 -5.70 4.19
CA PHE A 78 -4.86 -5.04 5.39
C PHE A 78 -4.59 -5.86 6.64
N LEU A 79 -4.86 -7.17 6.58
CA LEU A 79 -4.62 -8.09 7.69
C LEU A 79 -3.13 -8.15 8.03
N LEU A 80 -2.25 -8.28 7.03
CA LEU A 80 -0.81 -8.27 7.24
C LEU A 80 -0.34 -6.97 7.89
N SER A 81 -0.91 -5.83 7.49
CA SER A 81 -0.64 -4.54 8.11
C SER A 81 -1.09 -4.46 9.57
N SER A 82 -2.19 -5.10 9.94
CA SER A 82 -2.66 -5.17 11.34
C SER A 82 -1.91 -6.19 12.20
N HIS A 83 -1.19 -7.12 11.58
CA HIS A 83 -0.39 -8.12 12.27
C HIS A 83 1.07 -7.72 12.46
N LEU A 84 1.50 -6.62 11.86
CA LEU A 84 2.83 -6.05 12.05
C LEU A 84 2.90 -5.44 13.46
N PRO A 85 3.50 -6.13 14.45
CA PRO A 85 3.71 -5.59 15.79
C PRO A 85 4.96 -4.72 15.69
N PHE A 86 4.83 -3.59 15.00
CA PHE A 86 5.92 -2.68 14.77
C PHE A 86 6.05 -1.86 16.05
N ASP A 87 6.92 -2.28 16.96
CA ASP A 87 7.13 -1.60 18.23
C ASP A 87 8.41 -0.75 18.10
N PRO A 88 8.31 0.58 17.82
CA PRO A 88 9.46 1.42 17.52
C PRO A 88 10.44 1.50 18.70
N ALA A 89 9.95 1.30 19.92
CA ALA A 89 10.76 1.26 21.14
C ALA A 89 11.73 0.06 21.16
N LEU A 90 11.28 -1.12 20.70
CA LEU A 90 12.12 -2.33 20.63
C LEU A 90 13.09 -2.30 19.43
N MET A 91 12.67 -1.71 18.31
CA MET A 91 13.50 -1.55 17.11
C MET A 91 14.69 -0.60 17.33
N ALA A 92 14.49 0.49 18.08
CA ALA A 92 15.53 1.47 18.39
C ALA A 92 16.57 0.98 19.40
N LEU A 93 16.17 0.08 20.31
CA LEU A 93 17.05 -0.49 21.33
C LEU A 93 17.79 -1.74 20.85
N ASP A 94 17.26 -2.47 19.87
CA ASP A 94 17.81 -3.78 19.52
C ASP A 94 17.71 -4.13 18.01
N PRO A 95 18.71 -3.76 17.17
CA PRO A 95 18.65 -3.87 15.71
C PRO A 95 18.51 -5.30 15.15
N ARG A 96 18.72 -6.31 15.99
CA ARG A 96 18.50 -7.73 15.67
C ARG A 96 17.01 -8.10 15.51
N HIS A 97 16.08 -7.36 16.12
CA HIS A 97 14.64 -7.54 15.90
C HIS A 97 14.20 -7.11 14.50
N GLY A 98 14.87 -6.10 13.92
CA GLY A 98 14.61 -5.65 12.55
C GLY A 98 14.99 -6.69 11.49
N VAL A 99 16.00 -7.52 11.76
CA VAL A 99 16.40 -8.62 10.85
C VAL A 99 15.38 -9.76 10.88
N TRP A 100 14.76 -10.02 12.03
CA TRP A 100 13.73 -11.05 12.18
C TRP A 100 12.43 -10.68 11.44
N LEU A 101 12.08 -9.39 11.42
CA LEU A 101 10.95 -8.85 10.64
C LEU A 101 11.18 -8.85 9.11
N LEU A 102 12.43 -8.86 8.64
CA LEU A 102 12.75 -8.96 7.20
C LEU A 102 12.78 -10.41 6.67
N LEU A 103 12.82 -11.39 7.57
CA LEU A 103 12.91 -12.82 7.24
C LEU A 103 11.54 -13.52 7.18
N ILE A 104 10.44 -12.83 7.51
CA ILE A 104 9.06 -13.33 7.44
C ILE A 104 8.26 -12.58 6.38
#